data_AF-A0A672NYS1-F1
#
_entry.id   AF-A0A672NYS1-F1
#
_cell.length_a   1.000
_cell.length_b   1.000
_cell.length_c   1.000
_cell.angle_alpha   90.00
_cell.angle_beta   90.00
_cell.angle_gamma   90.00
#
_symmetry.space_group_name_H-M   'P 1'
#
loop_
_entity.id
_entity.type
_entity.pdbx_description
1 polymer ?
#
loop_
_entity_poly.entity_id
_entity_poly.type
_entity_poly.pdbx_seq_one_letter_code
_entity_poly.pdbx_strand_id
1 'polypeptide(L)'
;MYLMITAMKAQIESIPCKICGDKSSGIHYGVITCEGCKGFFRRSQQGTVSYSCPRQKSCLIDRTSRNRCQHCRLQKCLAVGMSRDAVKFGRMSKKQRDSLFAEVQKHRQQQQEEKVGDDTEKGREPQPPGEAEPLTPSYALSTNGVTELPDDLSGHVNCQTPVEGKANSAIGGFYLDIQPSPDQSGLDMDGIKLEPVCDLSSDSGLDQYCCYSNGDSSPPDSDLEHLSENICKSQMETCQYLREELQPSNWQTVLQTDLDAYQKKSQEDMWQLCAVKVTEAVQYVVEFAKRIDGFMELCQNDQIVLLKAGSLEVVFVRMCRAYNSQNNTVFFDSKYAGPEVFKALGCDDLISSVFEFAKSLNSLQLSEDEIGLFSAYVLMSADRSWLQEKTRVEKLQQKIKIALQNLLQKNQRDEGILAKVYIHSCLQLPL
;
A
#
# COMPACT_ATOMS: atom_id res chain seq x y z
N MET A 1 -5.25 -4.74 4.52
CA MET A 1 -4.76 -3.38 4.32
C MET A 1 -4.87 -2.58 5.59
N TYR A 2 -5.96 -2.69 6.37
CA TYR A 2 -6.05 -2.10 7.72
C TYR A 2 -4.91 -2.62 8.63
N LEU A 3 -4.73 -3.92 8.82
CA LEU A 3 -3.60 -4.51 9.57
C LEU A 3 -2.20 -4.19 9.00
N MET A 4 -2.02 -4.13 7.67
CA MET A 4 -0.74 -3.73 7.05
C MET A 4 -0.45 -2.23 7.21
N ILE A 5 -1.47 -1.39 7.10
CA ILE A 5 -1.42 0.03 7.43
C ILE A 5 -1.16 0.17 8.92
N THR A 6 -1.74 -0.66 9.80
CA THR A 6 -1.49 -0.68 11.24
C THR A 6 -0.05 -1.11 11.54
N ALA A 7 0.51 -2.08 10.82
CA ALA A 7 1.91 -2.49 10.95
C ALA A 7 2.88 -1.41 10.46
N MET A 8 2.63 -0.80 9.29
CA MET A 8 3.41 0.35 8.80
C MET A 8 3.24 1.59 9.69
N LYS A 9 2.04 1.80 10.27
CA LYS A 9 1.75 2.86 11.22
C LYS A 9 2.45 2.61 12.57
N ALA A 10 2.48 1.36 13.04
CA ALA A 10 3.25 0.95 14.22
C ALA A 10 4.76 1.15 14.01
N GLN A 11 5.27 0.92 12.80
CA GLN A 11 6.65 1.23 12.44
C GLN A 11 6.92 2.75 12.44
N ILE A 12 5.99 3.59 11.97
CA ILE A 12 6.15 5.05 12.01
C ILE A 12 6.00 5.62 13.42
N GLU A 13 5.15 5.02 14.27
CA GLU A 13 4.96 5.40 15.68
C GLU A 13 6.23 5.27 16.54
N SER A 14 7.24 4.54 16.07
CA SER A 14 8.57 4.44 16.69
C SER A 14 9.45 5.68 16.49
N ILE A 15 9.12 6.53 15.51
CA ILE A 15 9.86 7.78 15.25
C ILE A 15 9.21 8.93 16.00
N PRO A 16 9.95 9.70 16.82
CA PRO A 16 9.41 10.86 17.51
C PRO A 16 9.03 11.99 16.53
N CYS A 17 8.02 12.77 16.89
CA CYS A 17 7.59 13.92 16.11
C CYS A 17 8.75 14.91 15.89
N LYS A 18 9.12 15.19 14.63
CA LYS A 18 10.23 16.11 14.30
C LYS A 18 10.07 17.54 14.81
N ILE A 19 8.85 17.92 15.24
CA ILE A 19 8.56 19.25 15.80
C ILE A 19 8.79 19.31 17.31
N CYS A 20 8.27 18.34 18.06
CA CYS A 20 8.19 18.44 19.53
C CYS A 20 8.65 17.20 20.29
N GLY A 21 9.11 16.15 19.59
CA GLY A 21 9.58 14.91 20.21
C GLY A 21 8.49 14.00 20.76
N ASP A 22 7.22 14.42 20.76
CA ASP A 22 6.08 13.59 21.19
C ASP A 22 5.85 12.39 20.25
N LYS A 23 5.10 11.37 20.71
CA LYS A 23 4.79 10.18 19.90
C LYS A 23 4.18 10.59 18.56
N SER A 24 4.80 10.19 17.45
CA SER A 24 4.28 10.52 16.13
C SER A 24 3.06 9.67 15.79
N SER A 25 2.28 10.13 14.82
CA SER A 25 1.01 9.50 14.41
C SER A 25 0.98 9.15 12.92
N GLY A 26 2.10 9.37 12.23
CA GLY A 26 2.19 9.33 10.78
C GLY A 26 2.90 10.55 10.19
N ILE A 27 2.89 10.60 8.86
CA ILE A 27 3.38 11.72 8.06
C ILE A 27 2.22 12.64 7.77
N HIS A 28 2.35 13.90 8.18
CA HIS A 28 1.36 14.93 7.94
C HIS A 28 2.04 16.11 7.27
N TYR A 29 1.46 16.61 6.17
CA TYR A 29 2.02 17.73 5.41
C TYR A 29 3.48 17.53 4.97
N GLY A 30 3.86 16.28 4.67
CA GLY A 30 5.21 15.90 4.22
C GLY A 30 6.21 15.53 5.34
N VAL A 31 5.85 15.65 6.62
CA VAL A 31 6.77 15.41 7.74
C VAL A 31 6.16 14.51 8.81
N ILE A 32 6.97 13.64 9.43
CA ILE A 32 6.57 12.78 10.56
C ILE A 32 6.22 13.64 11.77
N THR A 33 4.94 13.65 12.16
CA THR A 33 4.46 14.50 13.25
C THR A 33 3.41 13.83 14.13
N CYS A 34 3.23 14.37 15.34
CA CYS A 34 2.12 14.00 16.22
C CYS A 34 0.83 14.72 15.81
N GLU A 35 -0.32 14.22 16.27
CA GLU A 35 -1.64 14.83 16.02
C GLU A 35 -1.71 16.29 16.51
N GLY A 36 -1.00 16.61 17.62
CA GLY A 36 -0.95 17.97 18.15
C GLY A 36 -0.28 18.98 17.20
N CYS A 37 0.82 18.60 16.54
CA CYS A 37 1.54 19.45 15.60
C CYS A 37 0.86 19.49 14.22
N LYS A 38 0.27 18.38 13.78
CA LYS A 38 -0.61 18.35 12.60
C LYS A 38 -1.77 19.33 12.73
N GLY A 39 -2.52 19.26 13.82
CA GLY A 39 -3.66 20.15 14.07
C GLY A 39 -3.25 21.62 14.20
N PHE A 40 -2.11 21.88 14.87
CA PHE A 40 -1.55 23.23 14.98
C PHE A 40 -1.18 23.82 13.61
N PHE A 41 -0.48 23.06 12.78
CA PHE A 41 -0.08 23.51 11.44
C PHE A 41 -1.30 23.80 10.56
N ARG A 42 -2.29 22.90 10.56
CA ARG A 42 -3.54 23.08 9.81
C ARG A 42 -4.25 24.40 10.15
N ARG A 43 -4.40 24.70 11.45
CA ARG A 43 -5.06 25.95 11.90
C ARG A 43 -4.24 27.19 11.56
N SER A 44 -2.92 27.10 11.69
CA SER A 44 -2.00 28.21 11.40
C SER A 44 -1.92 28.56 9.92
N GLN A 45 -2.36 27.66 9.04
CA GLN A 45 -2.35 27.84 7.58
C GLN A 45 -3.73 28.22 7.00
N GLN A 46 -4.80 28.12 7.79
CA GLN A 46 -6.19 28.41 7.36
C GLN A 46 -6.65 29.83 7.68
N GLY A 47 -5.92 30.60 8.49
CA GLY A 47 -6.33 31.92 8.96
C GLY A 47 -5.26 33.00 8.83
N THR A 48 -5.70 34.26 8.88
CA THR A 48 -4.91 35.50 8.90
C THR A 48 -4.19 35.76 10.24
N VAL A 49 -3.89 34.71 11.00
CA VAL A 49 -3.33 34.83 12.36
C VAL A 49 -1.81 34.97 12.27
N SER A 50 -1.32 36.17 12.57
CA SER A 50 0.11 36.44 12.71
C SER A 50 0.56 36.16 14.15
N TYR A 51 1.42 35.16 14.34
CA TYR A 51 2.02 34.89 15.65
C TYR A 51 3.29 35.72 15.85
N SER A 52 3.44 36.34 17.02
CA SER A 52 4.68 36.99 17.45
C SER A 52 5.37 36.18 18.55
N CYS A 53 6.70 36.18 18.56
CA CYS A 53 7.46 35.56 19.64
C CYS A 53 7.64 36.56 20.79
N PRO A 54 7.31 36.19 22.04
CA PRO A 54 7.56 37.05 23.20
C PRO A 54 9.04 37.11 23.64
N ARG A 55 9.93 36.42 22.92
CA ARG A 55 11.38 36.32 23.21
C ARG A 55 12.18 36.53 21.91
N GLN A 56 13.40 36.01 21.85
CA GLN A 56 14.34 36.15 20.75
C GLN A 56 14.09 35.18 19.57
N LYS A 57 12.83 34.78 19.31
CA LYS A 57 12.45 33.84 18.23
C LYS A 57 13.16 32.46 18.24
N SER A 58 13.83 32.10 19.33
CA SER A 58 14.61 30.87 19.51
C SER A 58 14.04 29.92 20.58
N CYS A 59 12.72 29.97 20.84
CA CYS A 59 12.11 29.13 21.87
C CYS A 59 12.26 27.64 21.54
N LEU A 60 12.77 26.86 22.49
CA LEU A 60 12.79 25.40 22.41
C LEU A 60 11.36 24.86 22.34
N ILE A 61 11.15 23.90 21.43
CA ILE A 61 9.87 23.24 21.18
C ILE A 61 10.02 21.75 21.49
N ASP A 62 9.52 21.35 22.65
CA ASP A 62 9.43 19.97 23.13
C ASP A 62 7.99 19.61 23.53
N ARG A 63 7.75 18.37 23.97
CA ARG A 63 6.41 17.86 24.32
C ARG A 63 5.70 18.73 25.36
N THR A 64 6.43 19.27 26.33
CA THR A 64 5.91 20.07 27.44
C THR A 64 5.82 21.56 27.11
N SER A 65 6.74 22.08 26.29
CA SER A 65 6.91 23.50 26.02
C SER A 65 6.33 23.96 24.68
N ARG A 66 5.86 23.05 23.82
CA ARG A 66 5.34 23.35 22.47
C ARG A 66 4.21 24.37 22.41
N ASN A 67 3.49 24.61 23.50
CA ASN A 67 2.41 25.61 23.55
C ASN A 67 2.87 26.99 24.05
N ARG A 68 4.11 27.14 24.53
CA ARG A 68 4.62 28.39 25.12
C ARG A 68 4.86 29.49 24.07
N CYS A 69 5.16 29.13 22.83
CA CYS A 69 5.38 30.09 21.74
C CYS A 69 4.88 29.53 20.40
N GLN A 70 3.74 30.05 19.94
CA GLN A 70 3.14 29.64 18.66
C GLN A 70 4.00 30.06 17.46
N HIS A 71 4.66 31.23 17.52
CA HIS A 71 5.56 31.70 16.47
C HIS A 71 6.70 30.72 16.22
N CYS A 72 7.49 30.39 17.25
CA CYS A 72 8.61 29.46 17.12
C CYS A 72 8.16 28.05 16.75
N ARG A 73 6.98 27.61 17.22
CA ARG A 73 6.41 26.32 16.81
C ARG A 73 6.09 26.28 15.32
N LEU A 74 5.45 27.34 14.78
CA LEU A 74 5.12 27.43 13.36
C LEU A 74 6.38 27.54 12.50
N GLN A 75 7.34 28.37 12.92
CA GLN A 75 8.63 28.48 12.24
C GLN A 75 9.35 27.14 12.19
N LYS A 76 9.34 26.37 13.28
CA LYS A 76 9.91 25.01 13.29
C LYS A 76 9.17 24.07 12.33
N CYS A 77 7.84 24.13 12.25
CA CYS A 77 7.06 23.36 11.28
C CYS A 77 7.49 23.64 9.83
N LEU A 78 7.64 24.91 9.46
CA LEU A 78 8.06 25.32 8.12
C LEU A 78 9.52 24.93 7.84
N ALA A 79 10.41 25.13 8.81
CA ALA A 79 11.84 24.82 8.68
C ALA A 79 12.12 23.33 8.44
N VAL A 80 11.32 22.44 9.02
CA VAL A 80 11.43 20.98 8.76
C VAL A 80 10.69 20.53 7.49
N GLY A 81 10.08 21.46 6.75
CA GLY A 81 9.45 21.19 5.46
C GLY A 81 7.96 20.85 5.48
N MET A 82 7.21 21.19 6.55
CA MET A 82 5.75 21.02 6.50
C MET A 82 5.14 21.98 5.48
N SER A 83 4.38 21.45 4.52
CA SER A 83 3.75 22.24 3.44
C SER A 83 2.33 21.77 3.12
N ARG A 84 1.45 22.72 2.75
CA ARG A 84 0.08 22.41 2.28
C ARG A 84 0.10 21.62 0.97
N ASP A 85 1.05 21.93 0.10
CA ASP A 85 1.12 21.33 -1.24
C ASP A 85 1.64 19.89 -1.21
N ALA A 86 2.31 19.50 -0.11
CA ALA A 86 2.73 18.12 0.12
C ALA A 86 1.55 17.14 0.29
N VAL A 87 0.32 17.63 0.49
CA VAL A 87 -0.89 16.80 0.58
C VAL A 87 -1.39 16.35 -0.80
N LYS A 88 -1.04 17.06 -1.89
CA LYS A 88 -1.49 16.72 -3.25
C LYS A 88 -0.79 15.50 -3.87
N PHE A 89 0.34 15.08 -3.31
CA PHE A 89 1.03 13.86 -3.73
C PHE A 89 0.70 12.70 -2.77
N GLY A 90 -0.43 12.04 -3.01
CA GLY A 90 -0.87 10.83 -2.30
C GLY A 90 0.02 9.58 -2.54
N ARG A 91 1.22 9.75 -3.10
CA ARG A 91 2.26 8.74 -3.21
C ARG A 91 3.58 9.42 -2.85
N MET A 92 4.15 9.09 -1.70
CA MET A 92 5.54 9.47 -1.42
C MET A 92 6.42 8.94 -2.55
N SER A 93 7.31 9.79 -3.08
CA SER A 93 8.32 9.35 -4.04
C SER A 93 9.11 8.19 -3.45
N LYS A 94 9.58 7.27 -4.29
CA LYS A 94 10.45 6.16 -3.87
C LYS A 94 11.61 6.66 -3.01
N LYS A 95 12.23 7.77 -3.41
CA LYS A 95 13.30 8.45 -2.67
C LYS A 95 12.90 8.90 -1.24
N GLN A 96 11.71 9.48 -1.06
CA GLN A 96 11.22 9.88 0.26
C GLN A 96 10.88 8.68 1.14
N ARG A 97 10.33 7.62 0.53
CA ARG A 97 10.00 6.37 1.21
C ARG A 97 11.27 5.66 1.70
N ASP A 98 12.27 5.53 0.84
CA ASP A 98 13.54 4.89 1.16
C ASP A 98 14.32 5.68 2.23
N SER A 99 14.31 7.02 2.15
CA SER A 99 14.89 7.89 3.18
C SER A 99 14.19 7.75 4.53
N LEU A 100 12.86 7.58 4.54
CA LEU A 100 12.10 7.33 5.76
C LEU A 100 12.47 5.98 6.37
N PHE A 101 12.53 4.92 5.56
CA PHE A 101 12.93 3.59 6.02
C PHE A 101 14.35 3.57 6.59
N ALA A 102 15.30 4.28 5.96
CA ALA A 102 16.65 4.44 6.49
C ALA A 102 16.66 5.16 7.85
N GLU A 103 15.85 6.20 8.03
CA GLU A 103 15.71 6.91 9.30
C GLU A 103 15.10 6.02 10.41
N VAL A 104 14.10 5.18 10.07
CA VAL A 104 13.51 4.18 10.99
C VAL A 104 14.58 3.21 11.47
N GLN A 105 15.36 2.63 10.54
CA GLN A 105 16.40 1.64 10.87
C GLN A 105 17.48 2.24 11.77
N LYS A 106 17.92 3.47 11.47
CA LYS A 106 18.92 4.19 12.28
C LYS A 106 18.43 4.43 13.71
N HIS A 107 17.19 4.89 13.89
CA HIS A 107 16.63 5.09 15.24
C HIS A 107 16.49 3.78 16.02
N ARG A 108 16.21 2.67 15.34
CA ARG A 108 16.05 1.36 15.98
C ARG A 108 17.39 0.78 16.44
N GLN A 109 18.46 1.01 15.68
CA GLN A 109 19.84 0.68 16.07
C GLN A 109 20.27 1.49 17.30
N GLN A 110 19.98 2.80 17.32
CA GLN A 110 20.29 3.65 18.48
C GLN A 110 19.55 3.23 19.75
N GLN A 111 18.28 2.81 19.65
CA GLN A 111 17.52 2.30 20.80
C GLN A 111 18.01 0.92 21.29
N GLN A 112 18.68 0.13 20.44
CA GLN A 112 19.31 -1.14 20.85
C GLN A 112 20.66 -0.88 21.54
N GLU A 113 21.43 0.10 21.09
CA GLU A 113 22.68 0.52 21.73
C GLU A 113 22.45 1.15 23.12
N GLU A 114 21.39 1.96 23.29
CA GLU A 114 21.04 2.54 24.60
C GLU A 114 20.54 1.50 25.62
N LYS A 115 19.97 0.37 25.18
CA LYS A 115 19.52 -0.72 26.07
C LYS A 115 20.63 -1.64 26.55
N VAL A 116 21.75 -1.74 25.82
CA VAL A 116 22.91 -2.56 26.22
C VAL A 116 23.80 -1.83 27.24
N GLY A 117 23.65 -0.50 27.39
CA GLY A 117 24.40 0.30 28.36
C GLY A 117 23.90 0.25 29.81
N ASP A 118 22.65 -0.15 30.05
CA ASP A 118 22.02 -0.11 31.41
C ASP A 118 22.17 -1.44 32.18
N ASP A 119 22.46 -2.56 31.49
CA ASP A 119 22.61 -3.88 32.12
C ASP A 119 24.03 -4.16 32.67
N THR A 120 25.02 -3.31 32.37
CA THR A 120 26.40 -3.49 32.89
C THR A 120 26.60 -2.95 34.31
N GLU A 121 25.64 -2.21 34.88
CA GLU A 121 25.79 -1.61 36.23
C GLU A 121 25.08 -2.36 37.38
N LYS A 122 24.43 -3.52 37.12
CA LYS A 122 23.77 -4.32 38.17
C LYS A 122 24.39 -5.69 38.45
N GLY A 123 25.64 -5.90 38.04
CA GLY A 123 26.41 -7.10 38.33
C GLY A 123 27.62 -6.85 39.22
N ARG A 124 27.43 -6.41 40.48
CA ARG A 124 28.51 -6.47 41.47
C ARG A 124 28.00 -6.96 42.83
N GLU A 125 28.29 -8.23 43.10
CA GLU A 125 28.17 -8.83 44.43
C GLU A 125 29.33 -8.37 45.35
N PRO A 126 29.16 -8.45 46.69
CA PRO A 126 29.82 -7.59 47.65
C PRO A 126 31.18 -8.11 48.14
N GLN A 127 32.12 -7.20 48.43
CA GLN A 127 33.35 -7.50 49.18
C GLN A 127 33.42 -6.68 50.50
N PRO A 128 34.12 -7.18 51.54
CA PRO A 128 33.97 -6.74 52.93
C PRO A 128 34.78 -5.48 53.27
N PRO A 129 34.59 -4.89 54.49
CA PRO A 129 35.00 -3.53 54.79
C PRO A 129 36.48 -3.43 55.15
N GLY A 130 37.16 -2.40 54.64
CA GLY A 130 38.54 -2.11 54.98
C GLY A 130 39.02 -0.75 54.45
N GLU A 131 38.85 0.25 55.31
CA GLU A 131 39.75 1.41 55.53
C GLU A 131 39.93 2.49 54.44
N ALA A 132 40.12 3.72 54.94
CA ALA A 132 39.82 4.99 54.28
C ALA A 132 40.96 5.57 53.39
N GLU A 133 40.55 6.33 52.36
CA GLU A 133 41.14 7.55 51.70
C GLU A 133 42.65 7.85 51.84
N PRO A 134 43.33 8.45 50.81
CA PRO A 134 42.87 9.73 50.24
C PRO A 134 43.16 10.04 48.75
N LEU A 135 42.48 11.10 48.29
CA LEU A 135 42.53 11.84 47.03
C LEU A 135 43.94 12.24 46.53
N THR A 136 44.16 12.23 45.21
CA THR A 136 44.64 13.39 44.40
C THR A 136 44.75 13.07 42.88
N PRO A 137 44.66 14.07 41.99
CA PRO A 137 44.61 13.90 40.53
C PRO A 137 45.96 14.16 39.84
N SER A 138 46.28 13.42 38.77
CA SER A 138 47.43 13.73 37.90
C SER A 138 47.03 13.80 36.42
N TYR A 139 47.21 15.01 35.91
CA TYR A 139 47.27 15.44 34.52
C TYR A 139 48.38 14.73 33.73
N ALA A 140 48.18 14.56 32.42
CA ALA A 140 49.27 14.60 31.44
C ALA A 140 48.72 15.14 30.11
N LEU A 141 49.05 16.39 29.84
CA LEU A 141 48.92 17.10 28.57
C LEU A 141 50.20 16.84 27.74
N SER A 142 50.10 16.78 26.42
CA SER A 142 51.08 17.34 25.44
C SER A 142 50.92 16.67 24.06
N THR A 143 51.00 17.30 22.89
CA THR A 143 50.88 18.70 22.38
C THR A 143 51.31 18.66 20.91
N ASN A 144 50.84 19.67 20.15
CA ASN A 144 51.31 20.16 18.83
C ASN A 144 50.72 19.46 17.58
N GLY A 145 50.19 20.16 16.57
CA GLY A 145 50.06 21.61 16.36
C GLY A 145 49.54 21.93 14.94
N VAL A 146 48.55 22.83 14.89
CA VAL A 146 48.33 23.98 13.97
C VAL A 146 48.49 23.90 12.43
N THR A 147 47.35 24.23 11.78
CA THR A 147 47.08 25.04 10.55
C THR A 147 47.72 24.70 9.19
N GLU A 148 46.87 24.55 8.16
CA GLU A 148 46.73 25.48 7.01
C GLU A 148 45.59 25.05 6.04
N LEU A 149 44.85 26.04 5.52
CA LEU A 149 43.98 25.95 4.33
C LEU A 149 44.79 26.47 3.13
N PRO A 150 44.53 26.02 1.87
CA PRO A 150 43.63 26.78 0.99
C PRO A 150 42.85 25.97 -0.08
N ASP A 151 42.00 26.73 -0.78
CA ASP A 151 41.06 26.43 -1.87
C ASP A 151 41.62 25.85 -3.19
N ASP A 152 40.66 25.26 -3.93
CA ASP A 152 40.43 25.29 -5.39
C ASP A 152 40.97 24.25 -6.41
N LEU A 153 40.02 23.93 -7.31
CA LEU A 153 40.10 23.54 -8.74
C LEU A 153 40.50 22.13 -9.23
N SER A 154 39.48 21.47 -9.80
CA SER A 154 39.41 20.72 -11.08
C SER A 154 40.62 19.93 -11.62
N GLY A 155 40.36 18.66 -11.97
CA GLY A 155 41.19 17.91 -12.93
C GLY A 155 40.60 16.54 -13.30
N HIS A 156 39.99 16.45 -14.48
CA HIS A 156 39.86 15.20 -15.23
C HIS A 156 41.25 14.58 -15.46
N VAL A 157 41.33 13.24 -15.51
CA VAL A 157 41.87 12.49 -16.66
C VAL A 157 41.67 10.97 -16.43
N ASN A 158 41.13 10.38 -17.47
CA ASN A 158 40.96 8.97 -17.82
C ASN A 158 42.34 8.24 -17.92
N CYS A 159 42.41 6.94 -17.64
CA CYS A 159 43.14 5.98 -18.50
C CYS A 159 43.11 4.53 -17.97
N GLN A 160 42.52 3.68 -18.81
CA GLN A 160 43.11 2.44 -19.35
C GLN A 160 43.31 1.21 -18.44
N THR A 161 42.51 0.20 -18.78
CA THR A 161 42.73 -1.24 -18.68
C THR A 161 44.14 -1.71 -19.07
N PRO A 162 44.53 -2.93 -18.63
CA PRO A 162 44.57 -4.02 -19.60
C PRO A 162 43.90 -5.33 -19.15
N VAL A 163 43.62 -6.10 -20.19
CA VAL A 163 42.89 -7.36 -20.36
C VAL A 163 43.73 -8.57 -19.93
N GLU A 164 43.13 -9.61 -19.33
CA GLU A 164 43.08 -11.01 -19.82
C GLU A 164 42.82 -12.05 -18.71
N GLY A 165 41.96 -13.04 -19.01
CA GLY A 165 41.87 -14.32 -18.28
C GLY A 165 40.46 -14.85 -18.00
N LYS A 166 39.84 -15.52 -18.98
CA LYS A 166 38.52 -16.19 -18.93
C LYS A 166 38.46 -17.39 -17.96
N ALA A 167 37.31 -17.60 -17.31
CA ALA A 167 36.55 -18.88 -17.37
C ALA A 167 35.15 -18.79 -16.69
N ASN A 168 34.15 -18.96 -17.55
CA ASN A 168 32.71 -19.23 -17.42
C ASN A 168 32.12 -19.79 -16.09
N SER A 169 30.98 -19.23 -15.66
CA SER A 169 29.78 -20.02 -15.34
C SER A 169 28.51 -19.17 -15.50
N ALA A 170 27.57 -19.68 -16.29
CA ALA A 170 26.37 -18.99 -16.73
C ALA A 170 25.22 -19.18 -15.73
N ILE A 171 24.60 -18.08 -15.28
CA ILE A 171 23.22 -18.05 -14.78
C ILE A 171 22.53 -16.88 -15.48
N GLY A 172 21.66 -17.20 -16.45
CA GLY A 172 20.90 -16.22 -17.20
C GLY A 172 19.73 -15.68 -16.37
N GLY A 173 19.81 -14.40 -16.00
CA GLY A 173 18.67 -13.61 -15.58
C GLY A 173 18.01 -12.97 -16.79
N PHE A 174 16.76 -13.33 -17.08
CA PHE A 174 15.92 -12.60 -18.03
C PHE A 174 15.35 -11.36 -17.33
N TYR A 175 15.85 -10.18 -17.69
CA TYR A 175 15.28 -8.89 -17.33
C TYR A 175 14.55 -8.35 -18.57
N LEU A 176 13.23 -8.15 -18.48
CA LEU A 176 12.50 -7.36 -19.47
C LEU A 176 12.47 -5.91 -19.00
N ASP A 177 13.25 -5.07 -19.66
CA ASP A 177 13.15 -3.62 -19.64
C ASP A 177 11.78 -3.19 -20.20
N ILE A 178 11.00 -2.44 -19.42
CA ILE A 178 9.86 -1.68 -19.93
C ILE A 178 10.10 -0.20 -19.63
N GLN A 179 10.38 0.53 -20.71
CA GLN A 179 10.53 1.98 -20.78
C GLN A 179 9.18 2.70 -20.51
N PRO A 180 9.16 3.88 -19.88
CA PRO A 180 7.96 4.68 -19.70
C PRO A 180 7.55 5.43 -20.97
N SER A 181 6.24 5.47 -21.24
CA SER A 181 5.60 6.16 -22.37
C SER A 181 5.85 7.69 -22.36
N PRO A 182 5.89 8.36 -23.53
CA PRO A 182 6.14 9.79 -23.61
C PRO A 182 4.86 10.63 -23.47
N ASP A 183 4.97 11.67 -22.66
CA ASP A 183 4.00 12.77 -22.51
C ASP A 183 3.86 13.57 -23.82
N GLN A 184 2.63 13.88 -24.23
CA GLN A 184 2.35 14.86 -25.27
C GLN A 184 1.74 16.12 -24.65
N SER A 185 2.53 17.20 -24.62
CA SER A 185 2.05 18.57 -24.63
C SER A 185 3.13 19.45 -25.28
N GLY A 186 2.86 19.95 -26.47
CA GLY A 186 3.75 20.86 -27.21
C GLY A 186 3.11 21.30 -28.51
N LEU A 187 2.64 22.54 -28.55
CA LEU A 187 2.14 23.26 -29.71
C LEU A 187 3.30 23.50 -30.70
N ASP A 188 3.03 23.41 -32.01
CA ASP A 188 3.48 24.43 -32.98
C ASP A 188 2.81 24.26 -34.36
N MET A 189 2.49 25.42 -34.94
CA MET A 189 1.90 25.65 -36.26
C MET A 189 2.93 25.49 -37.38
N ASP A 190 2.56 24.83 -38.48
CA ASP A 190 2.55 25.38 -39.86
C ASP A 190 2.37 24.25 -40.91
N GLY A 191 1.63 24.53 -42.00
CA GLY A 191 1.77 23.77 -43.25
C GLY A 191 0.49 23.35 -43.98
N ILE A 192 -0.17 24.31 -44.61
CA ILE A 192 -1.28 24.24 -45.58
C ILE A 192 -1.13 23.12 -46.63
N LYS A 193 -2.19 22.32 -46.86
CA LYS A 193 -2.61 21.94 -48.24
C LYS A 193 -4.11 21.61 -48.31
N LEU A 194 -4.78 22.32 -49.21
CA LEU A 194 -6.22 22.31 -49.49
C LEU A 194 -6.73 21.00 -50.15
N GLU A 195 -7.90 20.55 -49.68
CA GLU A 195 -9.17 20.17 -50.36
C GLU A 195 -9.19 19.91 -51.89
N PRO A 196 -10.15 19.07 -52.36
CA PRO A 196 -11.39 19.65 -52.91
C PRO A 196 -12.71 18.91 -52.55
N VAL A 197 -13.61 19.63 -51.86
CA VAL A 197 -14.97 20.09 -52.24
C VAL A 197 -15.94 19.10 -52.91
N CYS A 198 -16.95 18.76 -52.10
CA CYS A 198 -18.41 18.59 -52.30
C CYS A 198 -18.98 17.74 -53.45
N ASP A 199 -19.92 16.85 -53.08
CA ASP A 199 -21.26 16.92 -53.67
C ASP A 199 -22.38 16.40 -52.73
N LEU A 200 -23.54 17.03 -52.85
CA LEU A 200 -24.72 16.97 -51.98
C LEU A 200 -25.75 15.97 -52.55
N SER A 201 -26.43 15.15 -51.73
CA SER A 201 -27.83 14.74 -51.98
C SER A 201 -28.51 13.98 -50.82
N SER A 202 -29.60 14.59 -50.34
CA SER A 202 -30.90 14.03 -49.93
C SER A 202 -30.98 13.05 -48.74
N ASP A 203 -31.43 13.51 -47.57
CA ASP A 203 -32.84 13.52 -47.09
C ASP A 203 -33.17 12.20 -46.35
N SER A 204 -33.29 12.18 -45.01
CA SER A 204 -34.56 12.33 -44.32
C SER A 204 -34.31 12.55 -42.82
N GLY A 205 -34.85 13.62 -42.25
CA GLY A 205 -34.81 13.89 -40.81
C GLY A 205 -35.88 13.12 -40.02
N LEU A 206 -35.56 12.85 -38.75
CA LEU A 206 -36.54 12.96 -37.66
C LEU A 206 -35.79 13.18 -36.34
N ASP A 207 -35.74 14.44 -35.91
CA ASP A 207 -35.56 14.80 -34.51
C ASP A 207 -36.73 14.27 -33.69
N GLN A 208 -36.46 13.48 -32.65
CA GLN A 208 -37.42 13.17 -31.60
C GLN A 208 -36.79 13.50 -30.24
N TYR A 209 -37.17 14.68 -29.75
CA TYR A 209 -37.05 15.10 -28.36
C TYR A 209 -37.84 14.19 -27.40
N CYS A 210 -37.43 14.23 -26.13
CA CYS A 210 -38.10 13.80 -24.87
C CYS A 210 -37.65 12.42 -24.33
N CYS A 211 -37.52 12.17 -23.03
CA CYS A 211 -37.81 12.94 -21.82
C CYS A 211 -37.07 12.29 -20.64
N TYR A 212 -36.80 13.06 -19.58
CA TYR A 212 -36.59 12.50 -18.25
C TYR A 212 -37.84 11.74 -17.81
N SER A 213 -37.68 10.51 -17.34
CA SER A 213 -38.71 9.80 -16.58
C SER A 213 -38.04 8.97 -15.50
N ASN A 214 -38.30 9.35 -14.25
CA ASN A 214 -38.10 8.48 -13.10
C ASN A 214 -39.02 7.26 -13.29
N GLY A 215 -38.42 6.10 -13.52
CA GLY A 215 -39.12 4.83 -13.65
C GLY A 215 -38.10 3.71 -13.49
N ASP A 216 -38.39 2.82 -12.55
CA ASP A 216 -37.65 1.60 -12.23
C ASP A 216 -37.76 0.63 -13.41
N SER A 217 -36.98 0.87 -14.48
CA SER A 217 -36.87 -0.04 -15.62
C SER A 217 -35.61 -0.87 -15.47
N SER A 218 -35.79 -2.18 -15.34
CA SER A 218 -34.71 -3.17 -15.48
C SER A 218 -33.81 -2.79 -16.66
N PRO A 219 -32.48 -2.88 -16.52
CA PRO A 219 -31.59 -2.60 -17.64
C PRO A 219 -31.99 -3.47 -18.85
N PRO A 220 -31.88 -2.97 -20.08
CA PRO A 220 -32.09 -3.81 -21.25
C PRO A 220 -31.13 -5.01 -21.17
N ASP A 221 -31.63 -6.20 -21.48
CA ASP A 221 -30.94 -7.49 -21.27
C ASP A 221 -29.50 -7.50 -21.84
N SER A 222 -29.33 -6.84 -23.00
CA SER A 222 -28.04 -6.66 -23.68
C SER A 222 -26.97 -5.91 -22.86
N ASP A 223 -27.36 -4.94 -22.02
CA ASP A 223 -26.41 -4.17 -21.21
C ASP A 223 -25.88 -5.01 -20.03
N LEU A 224 -26.72 -5.89 -19.48
CA LEU A 224 -26.36 -6.77 -18.37
C LEU A 224 -25.45 -7.90 -18.84
N GLU A 225 -25.74 -8.50 -19.99
CA GLU A 225 -24.87 -9.51 -20.61
C GLU A 225 -23.50 -8.94 -20.92
N HIS A 226 -23.43 -7.75 -21.53
CA HIS A 226 -22.16 -7.07 -21.81
C HIS A 226 -21.35 -6.81 -20.54
N LEU A 227 -22.00 -6.30 -19.48
CA LEU A 227 -21.34 -6.07 -18.19
C LEU A 227 -20.82 -7.39 -17.59
N SER A 228 -21.59 -8.46 -17.68
CA SER A 228 -21.16 -9.78 -17.21
C SER A 228 -19.94 -10.28 -17.97
N GLU A 229 -19.95 -10.21 -19.30
CA GLU A 229 -18.84 -10.62 -20.15
C GLU A 229 -17.59 -9.78 -19.90
N ASN A 230 -17.76 -8.46 -19.77
CA ASN A 230 -16.69 -7.53 -19.41
C ASN A 230 -16.03 -7.94 -18.09
N ILE A 231 -16.81 -8.22 -17.04
CA ILE A 231 -16.29 -8.60 -15.73
C ILE A 231 -15.58 -9.95 -15.78
N CYS A 232 -16.17 -10.96 -16.42
CA CYS A 232 -15.56 -12.29 -16.55
C CYS A 232 -14.22 -12.23 -17.32
N LYS A 233 -14.19 -11.50 -18.44
CA LYS A 233 -12.97 -11.27 -19.19
C LYS A 233 -11.92 -10.51 -18.37
N SER A 234 -12.34 -9.44 -17.70
CA SER A 234 -11.46 -8.64 -16.83
C SER A 234 -10.88 -9.47 -15.69
N GLN A 235 -11.66 -10.37 -15.10
CA GLN A 235 -11.20 -11.31 -14.07
C GLN A 235 -10.09 -12.20 -14.64
N MET A 236 -10.28 -12.82 -15.81
CA MET A 236 -9.27 -13.68 -16.43
C MET A 236 -7.95 -12.94 -16.71
N GLU A 237 -8.02 -11.72 -17.23
CA GLU A 237 -6.86 -10.90 -17.59
C GLU A 237 -6.14 -10.29 -16.38
N THR A 238 -6.76 -10.31 -15.20
CA THR A 238 -6.24 -9.68 -13.97
C THR A 238 -6.16 -10.65 -12.79
N CYS A 239 -6.18 -11.95 -13.07
CA CYS A 239 -5.86 -12.97 -12.09
C CYS A 239 -4.34 -13.00 -11.85
N GLN A 240 -3.93 -12.97 -10.58
CA GLN A 240 -2.51 -13.07 -10.22
C GLN A 240 -1.90 -14.40 -10.66
N TYR A 241 -2.68 -15.48 -10.60
CA TYR A 241 -2.28 -16.83 -10.97
C TYR A 241 -3.17 -17.35 -12.08
N LEU A 242 -2.53 -17.91 -13.11
CA LEU A 242 -3.19 -18.60 -14.21
C LEU A 242 -3.81 -19.91 -13.71
N ARG A 243 -4.86 -20.38 -14.38
CA ARG A 243 -5.54 -21.63 -14.00
C ARG A 243 -4.58 -22.82 -14.09
N GLU A 244 -3.68 -22.80 -15.06
CA GLU A 244 -2.70 -23.83 -15.34
C GLU A 244 -1.68 -23.98 -14.21
N GLU A 245 -1.27 -22.87 -13.59
CA GLU A 245 -0.33 -22.85 -12.45
C GLU A 245 -0.94 -23.47 -11.19
N LEU A 246 -2.26 -23.36 -11.04
CA LEU A 246 -3.00 -23.87 -9.88
C LEU A 246 -3.44 -25.33 -10.02
N GLN A 247 -3.20 -25.97 -11.18
CA GLN A 247 -3.66 -27.34 -11.43
C GLN A 247 -3.04 -28.39 -10.50
N PRO A 248 -3.79 -29.46 -10.15
CA PRO A 248 -3.32 -30.57 -9.30
C PRO A 248 -1.99 -31.19 -9.69
N SER A 249 -1.74 -31.30 -11.00
CA SER A 249 -0.52 -31.86 -11.58
C SER A 249 0.75 -31.06 -11.21
N ASN A 250 0.60 -29.77 -10.88
CA ASN A 250 1.68 -28.83 -10.62
C ASN A 250 1.87 -28.53 -9.13
N TRP A 251 1.16 -29.24 -8.24
CA TRP A 251 1.21 -29.02 -6.80
C TRP A 251 2.56 -29.42 -6.20
N GLN A 252 3.50 -28.49 -6.20
CA GLN A 252 4.71 -28.60 -5.39
C GLN A 252 4.36 -28.22 -3.96
N THR A 253 4.35 -29.20 -3.06
CA THR A 253 4.15 -28.94 -1.63
C THR A 253 5.45 -28.43 -1.02
N VAL A 254 5.36 -27.50 -0.07
CA VAL A 254 6.53 -27.01 0.67
C VAL A 254 7.23 -28.18 1.38
N LEU A 255 8.55 -28.32 1.17
CA LEU A 255 9.34 -29.36 1.82
C LEU A 255 9.67 -28.98 3.26
N GLN A 256 10.00 -29.96 4.11
CA GLN A 256 10.39 -29.69 5.50
C GLN A 256 11.55 -28.69 5.61
N THR A 257 12.51 -28.74 4.70
CA THR A 257 13.63 -27.78 4.64
C THR A 257 13.19 -26.36 4.33
N ASP A 258 12.15 -26.20 3.51
CA ASP A 258 11.57 -24.89 3.20
C ASP A 258 10.78 -24.36 4.41
N LEU A 259 10.00 -25.23 5.08
CA LEU A 259 9.27 -24.90 6.32
C LEU A 259 10.22 -24.35 7.39
N ASP A 260 11.33 -25.04 7.63
CA ASP A 260 12.34 -24.61 8.58
C ASP A 260 12.93 -23.24 8.20
N ALA A 261 13.11 -22.97 6.91
CA ALA A 261 13.60 -21.69 6.42
C ALA A 261 12.59 -20.55 6.66
N TYR A 262 11.29 -20.81 6.52
CA TYR A 262 10.23 -19.84 6.86
C TYR A 262 10.14 -19.60 8.35
N GLN A 263 10.16 -20.65 9.17
CA GLN A 263 10.01 -20.53 10.62
C GLN A 263 11.22 -19.91 11.31
N LYS A 264 12.41 -19.97 10.69
CA LYS A 264 13.61 -19.28 11.18
C LYS A 264 13.65 -17.79 10.82
N LYS A 265 12.75 -17.29 9.96
CA LYS A 265 12.71 -15.86 9.61
C LYS A 265 12.38 -15.03 10.85
N SER A 266 12.95 -13.83 10.92
CA SER A 266 12.48 -12.85 11.89
C SER A 266 11.01 -12.50 11.59
N GLN A 267 10.28 -12.08 12.62
CA GLN A 267 8.91 -11.62 12.46
C GLN A 267 8.82 -10.50 11.40
N GLU A 268 9.77 -9.57 11.40
CA GLU A 268 9.82 -8.47 10.44
C GLU A 268 10.00 -8.94 8.99
N ASP A 269 10.90 -9.89 8.74
CA ASP A 269 11.13 -10.42 7.40
C ASP A 269 9.90 -11.16 6.87
N MET A 270 9.23 -11.92 7.74
CA MET A 270 8.02 -12.65 7.35
C MET A 270 6.86 -11.68 7.06
N TRP A 271 6.71 -10.63 7.87
CA TRP A 271 5.74 -9.57 7.62
C TRP A 271 6.03 -8.84 6.31
N GLN A 272 7.29 -8.52 6.04
CA GLN A 272 7.69 -7.85 4.81
C GLN A 272 7.43 -8.73 3.58
N LEU A 273 7.72 -10.03 3.66
CA LEU A 273 7.42 -10.99 2.59
C LEU A 273 5.91 -11.03 2.29
N CYS A 274 5.09 -11.21 3.32
CA CYS A 274 3.63 -11.21 3.15
C CYS A 274 3.13 -9.86 2.61
N ALA A 275 3.74 -8.75 3.05
CA ALA A 275 3.36 -7.41 2.60
C ALA A 275 3.60 -7.21 1.11
N VAL A 276 4.74 -7.68 0.61
CA VAL A 276 5.05 -7.63 -0.82
C VAL A 276 4.01 -8.42 -1.61
N LYS A 277 3.76 -9.69 -1.24
CA LYS A 277 2.78 -10.54 -1.94
C LYS A 277 1.36 -9.97 -1.93
N VAL A 278 0.91 -9.45 -0.78
CA VAL A 278 -0.41 -8.79 -0.67
C VAL A 278 -0.45 -7.51 -1.49
N THR A 279 0.63 -6.73 -1.53
CA THR A 279 0.71 -5.50 -2.33
C THR A 279 0.63 -5.81 -3.82
N GLU A 280 1.32 -6.84 -4.29
CA GLU A 280 1.23 -7.34 -5.67
C GLU A 280 -0.21 -7.77 -5.99
N ALA A 281 -0.84 -8.57 -5.14
CA ALA A 281 -2.23 -8.99 -5.32
C ALA A 281 -3.20 -7.80 -5.41
N VAL A 282 -3.01 -6.78 -4.59
CA VAL A 282 -3.81 -5.54 -4.63
C VAL A 282 -3.64 -4.79 -5.95
N GLN A 283 -2.45 -4.80 -6.57
CA GLN A 283 -2.25 -4.16 -7.88
C GLN A 283 -3.12 -4.82 -8.96
N TYR A 284 -3.23 -6.15 -8.95
CA TYR A 284 -4.14 -6.88 -9.83
C TYR A 284 -5.61 -6.53 -9.57
N VAL A 285 -6.01 -6.31 -8.32
CA VAL A 285 -7.37 -5.85 -7.99
C VAL A 285 -7.63 -4.42 -8.48
N VAL A 286 -6.64 -3.54 -8.39
CA VAL A 286 -6.75 -2.17 -8.93
C VAL A 286 -6.91 -2.21 -10.45
N GLU A 287 -6.16 -3.07 -11.14
CA GLU A 287 -6.28 -3.23 -12.59
C GLU A 287 -7.61 -3.86 -12.99
N PHE A 288 -8.09 -4.85 -12.23
CA PHE A 288 -9.44 -5.41 -12.38
C PHE A 288 -10.51 -4.33 -12.29
N ALA A 289 -10.46 -3.51 -11.22
CA ALA A 289 -11.45 -2.46 -10.97
C ALA A 289 -11.57 -1.48 -12.13
N LYS A 290 -10.44 -1.04 -12.70
CA LYS A 290 -10.42 -0.10 -13.83
C LYS A 290 -11.07 -0.66 -15.09
N ARG A 291 -11.09 -1.99 -15.26
CA ARG A 291 -11.65 -2.67 -16.44
C ARG A 291 -13.15 -2.94 -16.31
N ILE A 292 -13.71 -2.87 -15.09
CA ILE A 292 -15.15 -2.98 -14.87
C ILE A 292 -15.85 -1.78 -15.52
N ASP A 293 -16.75 -2.07 -16.46
CA ASP A 293 -17.55 -1.04 -17.11
C ASP A 293 -18.35 -0.21 -16.08
N GLY A 294 -18.23 1.11 -16.17
CA GLY A 294 -18.82 2.07 -15.24
C GLY A 294 -17.94 2.46 -14.04
N PHE A 295 -16.87 1.73 -13.70
CA PHE A 295 -16.00 2.08 -12.56
C PHE A 295 -15.21 3.37 -12.79
N MET A 296 -14.58 3.51 -13.96
CA MET A 296 -13.77 4.68 -14.32
C MET A 296 -14.59 5.96 -14.51
N GLU A 297 -15.91 5.84 -14.63
CA GLU A 297 -16.82 6.96 -14.77
C GLU A 297 -17.25 7.57 -13.42
N LEU A 298 -17.00 6.87 -12.31
CA LEU A 298 -17.18 7.40 -10.96
C LEU A 298 -16.15 8.49 -10.67
N CYS A 299 -16.47 9.43 -9.77
CA CYS A 299 -15.47 10.41 -9.33
C CYS A 299 -14.26 9.74 -8.67
N GLN A 300 -13.09 10.39 -8.78
CA GLN A 300 -11.83 9.85 -8.26
C GLN A 300 -11.87 9.56 -6.75
N ASN A 301 -12.63 10.35 -5.97
CA ASN A 301 -12.81 10.11 -4.55
C ASN A 301 -13.43 8.72 -4.29
N ASP A 302 -14.50 8.40 -5.02
CA ASP A 302 -15.26 7.17 -4.81
C ASP A 302 -14.49 5.95 -5.30
N GLN A 303 -13.77 6.06 -6.43
CA GLN A 303 -12.83 5.03 -6.87
C GLN A 303 -11.79 4.71 -5.77
N ILE A 304 -11.24 5.75 -5.12
CA ILE A 304 -10.26 5.59 -4.03
C ILE A 304 -10.92 4.96 -2.79
N VAL A 305 -12.13 5.39 -2.42
CA VAL A 305 -12.86 4.86 -1.25
C VAL A 305 -13.16 3.37 -1.44
N LEU A 306 -13.70 2.99 -2.61
CA LEU A 306 -14.03 1.61 -2.95
C LEU A 306 -12.79 0.71 -2.95
N LEU A 307 -11.71 1.12 -3.61
CA LEU A 307 -10.45 0.37 -3.62
C LEU A 307 -9.85 0.26 -2.22
N LYS A 308 -9.82 1.35 -1.45
CA LYS A 308 -9.26 1.32 -0.09
C LYS A 308 -10.02 0.37 0.83
N ALA A 309 -11.32 0.28 0.70
CA ALA A 309 -12.12 -0.56 1.58
C ALA A 309 -12.22 -2.01 1.07
N GLY A 310 -12.41 -2.22 -0.24
CA GLY A 310 -12.72 -3.52 -0.83
C GLY A 310 -11.52 -4.31 -1.36
N SER A 311 -10.35 -3.71 -1.60
CA SER A 311 -9.27 -4.43 -2.30
C SER A 311 -8.80 -5.68 -1.58
N LEU A 312 -8.64 -5.65 -0.25
CA LEU A 312 -8.21 -6.85 0.47
C LEU A 312 -9.32 -7.91 0.53
N GLU A 313 -10.58 -7.48 0.49
CA GLU A 313 -11.72 -8.39 0.44
C GLU A 313 -11.74 -9.19 -0.86
N VAL A 314 -11.52 -8.51 -1.98
CA VAL A 314 -11.37 -9.15 -3.28
C VAL A 314 -10.15 -10.07 -3.32
N VAL A 315 -9.03 -9.69 -2.70
CA VAL A 315 -7.84 -10.58 -2.59
C VAL A 315 -8.20 -11.87 -1.87
N PHE A 316 -8.92 -11.81 -0.74
CA PHE A 316 -9.34 -13.02 -0.03
C PHE A 316 -10.36 -13.85 -0.81
N VAL A 317 -11.32 -13.21 -1.49
CA VAL A 317 -12.23 -13.91 -2.40
C VAL A 317 -11.44 -14.69 -3.45
N ARG A 318 -10.48 -14.04 -4.13
CA ARG A 318 -9.64 -14.68 -5.16
C ARG A 318 -8.71 -15.76 -4.61
N MET A 319 -8.34 -15.67 -3.33
CA MET A 319 -7.50 -16.67 -2.66
C MET A 319 -8.17 -18.05 -2.58
N CYS A 320 -9.51 -18.15 -2.66
CA CYS A 320 -10.18 -19.45 -2.67
C CYS A 320 -9.80 -20.33 -3.88
N ARG A 321 -9.34 -19.71 -4.98
CA ARG A 321 -8.81 -20.40 -6.17
C ARG A 321 -7.47 -21.08 -5.89
N ALA A 322 -6.69 -20.50 -5.00
CA ALA A 322 -5.37 -20.95 -4.59
C ALA A 322 -5.42 -21.90 -3.37
N TYR A 323 -6.60 -22.20 -2.85
CA TYR A 323 -6.78 -23.07 -1.69
C TYR A 323 -7.00 -24.52 -2.10
N ASN A 324 -6.27 -25.44 -1.47
CA ASN A 324 -6.40 -26.87 -1.63
C ASN A 324 -7.11 -27.48 -0.41
N SER A 325 -8.33 -27.96 -0.65
CA SER A 325 -9.18 -28.55 0.39
C SER A 325 -8.75 -29.93 0.86
N GLN A 326 -7.90 -30.64 0.10
CA GLN A 326 -7.48 -32.01 0.44
C GLN A 326 -6.48 -32.04 1.60
N ASN A 327 -5.58 -31.06 1.65
CA ASN A 327 -4.48 -31.00 2.62
C ASN A 327 -4.42 -29.68 3.40
N ASN A 328 -5.44 -28.82 3.27
CA ASN A 328 -5.54 -27.54 3.97
C ASN A 328 -4.33 -26.63 3.71
N THR A 329 -3.97 -26.46 2.44
CA THR A 329 -2.85 -25.62 2.01
C THR A 329 -3.31 -24.51 1.07
N VAL A 330 -2.55 -23.42 1.01
CA VAL A 330 -2.75 -22.32 0.05
C VAL A 330 -1.50 -22.17 -0.81
N PHE A 331 -1.67 -21.83 -2.07
CA PHE A 331 -0.55 -21.50 -2.95
C PHE A 331 0.13 -20.20 -2.49
N PHE A 332 1.37 -20.32 -2.05
CA PHE A 332 2.20 -19.24 -1.53
C PHE A 332 3.65 -19.45 -1.95
N ASP A 333 4.25 -18.42 -2.57
CA ASP A 333 5.63 -18.45 -3.04
C ASP A 333 5.96 -19.68 -3.92
N SER A 334 5.12 -19.88 -4.94
CA SER A 334 5.23 -20.96 -5.94
C SER A 334 5.04 -22.38 -5.41
N LYS A 335 4.61 -22.54 -4.15
CA LYS A 335 4.37 -23.84 -3.51
C LYS A 335 3.08 -23.83 -2.70
N TYR A 336 2.51 -25.02 -2.47
CA TYR A 336 1.37 -25.17 -1.56
C TYR A 336 1.86 -25.29 -0.12
N ALA A 337 1.43 -24.34 0.72
CA ALA A 337 1.86 -24.15 2.09
C ALA A 337 0.68 -24.26 3.05
N GLY A 338 0.87 -24.98 4.17
CA GLY A 338 -0.07 -24.95 5.28
C GLY A 338 0.10 -23.70 6.16
N PRO A 339 -0.76 -23.52 7.17
CA PRO A 339 -0.70 -22.38 8.09
C PRO A 339 0.64 -22.29 8.85
N GLU A 340 1.35 -23.41 9.03
CA GLU A 340 2.63 -23.52 9.72
C GLU A 340 3.78 -22.71 9.09
N VAL A 341 3.68 -22.38 7.79
CA VAL A 341 4.63 -21.47 7.11
C VAL A 341 4.54 -20.06 7.68
N PHE A 342 3.36 -19.65 8.13
CA PHE A 342 3.08 -18.28 8.58
C PHE A 342 3.33 -18.06 10.07
N LYS A 343 3.78 -19.08 10.80
CA LYS A 343 3.99 -19.04 12.26
C LYS A 343 4.91 -17.89 12.71
N ALA A 344 5.93 -17.55 11.92
CA ALA A 344 6.85 -16.45 12.23
C ALA A 344 6.17 -15.06 12.26
N LEU A 345 4.96 -14.90 11.69
CA LEU A 345 4.22 -13.64 11.78
C LEU A 345 3.74 -13.31 13.20
N GLY A 346 3.53 -14.34 14.04
CA GLY A 346 3.00 -14.20 15.39
C GLY A 346 1.53 -13.78 15.43
N CYS A 347 0.75 -14.14 14.41
CA CYS A 347 -0.69 -13.83 14.30
C CYS A 347 -1.52 -15.08 13.93
N ASP A 348 -1.34 -16.15 14.69
CA ASP A 348 -1.92 -17.46 14.39
C ASP A 348 -3.46 -17.44 14.24
N ASP A 349 -4.16 -16.62 15.05
CA ASP A 349 -5.62 -16.46 14.98
C ASP A 349 -6.08 -15.87 13.64
N LEU A 350 -5.34 -14.87 13.13
CA LEU A 350 -5.61 -14.24 11.84
C LEU A 350 -5.38 -15.25 10.71
N ILE A 351 -4.25 -15.95 10.74
CA ILE A 351 -3.93 -16.96 9.73
C ILE A 351 -4.98 -18.08 9.72
N SER A 352 -5.37 -18.56 10.89
CA SER A 352 -6.43 -19.57 11.02
C SER A 352 -7.74 -19.06 10.42
N SER A 353 -8.14 -17.83 10.73
CA SER A 353 -9.35 -17.21 10.18
C SER A 353 -9.28 -17.06 8.65
N VAL A 354 -8.12 -16.73 8.10
CA VAL A 354 -7.90 -16.61 6.64
C VAL A 354 -8.01 -17.98 5.95
N PHE A 355 -7.44 -19.04 6.52
CA PHE A 355 -7.57 -20.40 6.00
C PHE A 355 -9.01 -20.93 6.12
N GLU A 356 -9.70 -20.66 7.23
CA GLU A 356 -11.11 -21.01 7.40
C GLU A 356 -12.00 -20.31 6.38
N PHE A 357 -11.77 -19.02 6.13
CA PHE A 357 -12.45 -18.27 5.09
C PHE A 357 -12.22 -18.90 3.70
N ALA A 358 -10.95 -19.19 3.37
CA ALA A 358 -10.59 -19.82 2.09
C ALA A 358 -11.28 -21.17 1.91
N LYS A 359 -11.28 -22.00 2.96
CA LYS A 359 -11.95 -23.30 3.00
C LYS A 359 -13.46 -23.16 2.80
N SER A 360 -14.10 -22.23 3.52
CA SER A 360 -15.54 -22.00 3.42
C SER A 360 -15.93 -21.56 2.01
N LEU A 361 -15.20 -20.60 1.42
CA LEU A 361 -15.52 -20.11 0.08
C LEU A 361 -15.20 -21.16 -1.00
N ASN A 362 -14.09 -21.89 -0.87
CA ASN A 362 -13.74 -22.99 -1.77
C ASN A 362 -14.78 -24.13 -1.72
N SER A 363 -15.42 -24.36 -0.56
CA SER A 363 -16.50 -25.38 -0.45
C SER A 363 -17.73 -25.06 -1.31
N LEU A 364 -17.91 -23.79 -1.70
CA LEU A 364 -18.97 -23.41 -2.63
C LEU A 364 -18.67 -23.83 -4.07
N GLN A 365 -17.42 -24.16 -4.41
CA GLN A 365 -17.03 -24.59 -5.77
C GLN A 365 -17.52 -23.60 -6.84
N LEU A 366 -17.23 -22.31 -6.64
CA LEU A 366 -17.60 -21.25 -7.60
C LEU A 366 -16.76 -21.38 -8.88
N SER A 367 -17.38 -21.12 -10.03
CA SER A 367 -16.67 -21.02 -11.31
C SER A 367 -15.84 -19.73 -11.38
N GLU A 368 -14.93 -19.62 -12.36
CA GLU A 368 -14.11 -18.41 -12.53
C GLU A 368 -14.96 -17.16 -12.78
N ASP A 369 -16.02 -17.32 -13.57
CA ASP A 369 -16.97 -16.26 -13.90
C ASP A 369 -17.77 -15.84 -12.66
N GLU A 370 -18.20 -16.81 -11.85
CA GLU A 370 -18.90 -16.56 -10.58
C GLU A 370 -17.99 -15.83 -9.58
N ILE A 371 -16.70 -16.19 -9.51
CA ILE A 371 -15.70 -15.50 -8.68
C ILE A 371 -15.45 -14.08 -9.19
N GLY A 372 -15.42 -13.86 -10.51
CA GLY A 372 -15.27 -12.54 -11.12
C GLY A 372 -16.42 -11.61 -10.76
N LEU A 373 -17.67 -12.04 -10.99
CA LEU A 373 -18.86 -11.28 -10.65
C LEU A 373 -19.00 -11.05 -9.13
N PHE A 374 -18.68 -12.05 -8.32
CA PHE A 374 -18.69 -11.88 -6.87
C PHE A 374 -17.61 -10.90 -6.39
N SER A 375 -16.41 -10.94 -6.99
CA SER A 375 -15.33 -9.98 -6.72
C SER A 375 -15.76 -8.54 -7.06
N ALA A 376 -16.40 -8.34 -8.21
CA ALA A 376 -16.93 -7.05 -8.61
C ALA A 376 -18.04 -6.57 -7.65
N TYR A 377 -18.93 -7.47 -7.23
CA TYR A 377 -20.02 -7.16 -6.29
C TYR A 377 -19.49 -6.70 -4.91
N VAL A 378 -18.48 -7.40 -4.38
CA VAL A 378 -17.81 -7.04 -3.11
C VAL A 378 -17.09 -5.70 -3.23
N LEU A 379 -16.37 -5.48 -4.33
CA LEU A 379 -15.66 -4.22 -4.56
C LEU A 379 -16.61 -3.02 -4.66
N MET A 380 -17.71 -3.17 -5.39
CA MET A 380 -18.69 -2.13 -5.67
C MET A 380 -19.68 -1.90 -4.52
N SER A 381 -19.23 -1.94 -3.27
CA SER A 381 -20.09 -1.78 -2.10
C SER A 381 -20.56 -0.34 -1.88
N ALA A 382 -21.87 -0.08 -1.97
CA ALA A 382 -22.44 1.25 -1.72
C ALA A 382 -22.47 1.65 -0.22
N ASP A 383 -22.20 0.71 0.69
CA ASP A 383 -22.21 0.95 2.14
C ASP A 383 -20.90 1.53 2.68
N ARG A 384 -19.92 1.79 1.82
CA ARG A 384 -18.66 2.41 2.24
C ARG A 384 -18.90 3.85 2.69
N SER A 385 -18.30 4.20 3.83
CA SER A 385 -18.30 5.58 4.32
C SER A 385 -17.55 6.50 3.34
N TRP A 386 -17.96 7.77 3.26
CA TRP A 386 -17.30 8.83 2.47
C TRP A 386 -17.46 8.74 0.94
N LEU A 387 -18.41 7.95 0.44
CA LEU A 387 -18.83 8.02 -0.95
C LEU A 387 -19.57 9.33 -1.23
N GLN A 388 -19.24 9.98 -2.35
CA GLN A 388 -19.88 11.21 -2.84
C GLN A 388 -21.10 10.88 -3.71
N GLU A 389 -21.00 9.90 -4.58
CA GLU A 389 -22.02 9.47 -5.54
C GLU A 389 -22.63 8.11 -5.13
N LYS A 390 -23.08 7.97 -3.87
CA LYS A 390 -23.58 6.69 -3.33
C LYS A 390 -24.62 6.00 -4.22
N THR A 391 -25.60 6.75 -4.75
CA THR A 391 -26.64 6.21 -5.63
C THR A 391 -26.08 5.63 -6.93
N ARG A 392 -24.99 6.18 -7.45
CA ARG A 392 -24.36 5.70 -8.69
C ARG A 392 -23.61 4.40 -8.45
N VAL A 393 -22.88 4.32 -7.33
CA VAL A 393 -22.24 3.09 -6.86
C VAL A 393 -23.29 2.00 -6.63
N GLU A 394 -24.39 2.32 -5.96
CA GLU A 394 -25.50 1.40 -5.70
C GLU A 394 -26.13 0.88 -6.99
N LYS A 395 -26.42 1.74 -7.97
CA LYS A 395 -26.94 1.32 -9.27
C LYS A 395 -26.00 0.35 -9.97
N LEU A 396 -24.69 0.62 -9.99
CA LEU A 396 -23.72 -0.29 -10.61
C LEU A 396 -23.61 -1.60 -9.83
N GLN A 397 -23.62 -1.55 -8.50
CA GLN A 397 -23.65 -2.75 -7.65
C GLN A 397 -24.88 -3.62 -7.92
N GLN A 398 -26.06 -3.02 -8.08
CA GLN A 398 -27.29 -3.75 -8.41
C GLN A 398 -27.22 -4.41 -9.79
N LYS A 399 -26.66 -3.74 -10.80
CA LYS A 399 -26.44 -4.37 -12.12
C LYS A 399 -25.54 -5.60 -12.01
N ILE A 400 -24.44 -5.50 -11.28
CA ILE A 400 -23.51 -6.63 -11.03
C ILE A 400 -24.22 -7.75 -10.25
N LYS A 401 -25.06 -7.38 -9.28
CA LYS A 401 -25.86 -8.31 -8.49
C LYS A 401 -26.79 -9.14 -9.38
N ILE A 402 -27.52 -8.49 -10.27
CA ILE A 402 -28.43 -9.13 -11.22
C ILE A 402 -27.65 -10.02 -12.19
N ALA A 403 -26.51 -9.54 -12.72
CA ALA A 403 -25.64 -10.35 -13.58
C ALA A 403 -25.15 -11.63 -12.87
N LEU A 404 -24.74 -11.53 -11.60
CA LEU A 404 -24.36 -12.69 -10.78
C LEU A 404 -25.53 -13.66 -10.58
N GLN A 405 -26.73 -13.15 -10.30
CA GLN A 405 -27.93 -13.97 -10.16
C GLN A 405 -28.25 -14.73 -11.45
N ASN A 406 -28.21 -14.04 -12.60
CA ASN A 406 -28.43 -14.64 -13.91
C ASN A 406 -27.38 -15.73 -14.22
N LEU A 407 -26.10 -15.48 -13.92
CA LEU A 407 -25.04 -16.48 -14.12
C LEU A 407 -25.25 -17.71 -13.24
N LEU A 408 -25.58 -17.53 -11.96
CA LEU A 408 -25.82 -18.63 -11.03
C LEU A 408 -27.04 -19.48 -11.48
N GLN A 409 -28.11 -18.84 -11.95
CA GLN A 409 -29.27 -19.52 -12.52
C GLN A 409 -28.90 -20.29 -13.80
N LYS A 410 -28.14 -19.67 -14.70
CA LYS A 410 -27.63 -20.30 -15.94
C LYS A 410 -26.78 -21.54 -15.63
N ASN A 411 -25.99 -21.48 -14.57
CA ASN A 411 -25.17 -22.60 -14.09
C ASN A 411 -25.96 -23.61 -13.22
N GLN A 412 -27.29 -23.47 -13.13
CA GLN A 412 -28.19 -24.36 -12.38
C GLN A 412 -27.79 -24.51 -10.91
N ARG A 413 -27.29 -23.43 -10.32
CA ARG A 413 -26.87 -23.40 -8.90
C ARG A 413 -28.11 -23.35 -8.01
N ASP A 414 -28.01 -23.96 -6.83
CA ASP A 414 -29.04 -23.89 -5.81
C ASP A 414 -29.30 -22.42 -5.40
N GLU A 415 -30.57 -22.03 -5.22
CA GLU A 415 -30.95 -20.69 -4.75
C GLU A 415 -30.25 -20.30 -3.43
N GLY A 416 -29.94 -21.29 -2.57
CA GLY A 416 -29.21 -21.09 -1.32
C GLY A 416 -27.74 -20.67 -1.49
N ILE A 417 -27.13 -20.88 -2.67
CA ILE A 417 -25.75 -20.45 -2.93
C ILE A 417 -25.64 -18.93 -2.94
N LEU A 418 -26.65 -18.24 -3.46
CA LEU A 418 -26.69 -16.79 -3.51
C LEU A 418 -26.64 -16.20 -2.09
N ALA A 419 -27.44 -16.76 -1.18
CA ALA A 419 -27.44 -16.37 0.22
C ALA A 419 -26.08 -16.67 0.89
N LYS A 420 -25.46 -17.82 0.61
CA LYS A 420 -24.13 -18.18 1.13
C LYS A 420 -23.04 -17.22 0.64
N VAL A 421 -23.05 -16.87 -0.65
CA VAL A 421 -22.13 -15.91 -1.25
C VAL A 421 -22.28 -14.53 -0.62
N TYR A 422 -23.52 -14.07 -0.37
CA TYR A 422 -23.74 -12.79 0.31
C TYR A 422 -23.38 -12.80 1.79
N ILE A 423 -23.56 -13.92 2.51
CA ILE A 423 -23.06 -14.05 3.88
C ILE A 423 -21.55 -13.81 3.90
N HIS A 424 -20.80 -14.32 2.92
CA HIS A 424 -19.37 -14.05 2.79
C HIS A 424 -19.02 -12.59 2.45
N SER A 425 -19.94 -11.83 1.85
CA SER A 425 -19.77 -10.38 1.66
C SER A 425 -20.11 -9.55 2.91
N CYS A 426 -20.98 -10.08 3.79
CA CYS A 426 -21.41 -9.40 5.02
C CYS A 426 -20.54 -9.74 6.23
N LEU A 427 -19.91 -10.92 6.23
CA LEU A 427 -18.89 -11.26 7.22
C LEU A 427 -17.74 -10.28 7.02
N GLN A 428 -17.57 -9.37 7.97
CA GLN A 428 -16.34 -8.59 8.10
C GLN A 428 -15.19 -9.59 8.05
N LEU A 429 -14.49 -9.62 6.92
CA LEU A 429 -13.29 -10.41 6.74
C LEU A 429 -12.37 -10.14 7.93
N PRO A 430 -11.56 -11.11 8.37
CA PRO A 430 -10.77 -11.01 9.59
C PRO A 430 -9.73 -9.86 9.48
N LEU A 431 -10.15 -8.62 9.72
CA LEU A 431 -9.41 -7.38 9.45
C LEU A 431 -9.42 -6.40 10.61
#